data_AF-A0A9D9YRU1-F1
#
_entry.id   AF-A0A9D9YRU1-F1
#
_cell.length_a   1.000
_cell.length_b   1.000
_cell.length_c   1.000
_cell.angle_alpha   90.00
_cell.angle_beta   90.00
_cell.angle_gamma   90.00
#
_symmetry.space_group_name_H-M   'P 1'
#
loop_
_entity.id
_entity.type
_entity.pdbx_description
1 polymer ?
#
loop_
_entity_poly.entity_id
_entity_poly.type
_entity_poly.pdbx_seq_one_letter_code
_entity_poly.pdbx_strand_id
1 'polypeptide(L)'
;MKRIILLLVHALMAVLITTAYANEENSPATPGKTPAIRFTYQVYGELPKRKPAYEEQHFLGTEISEKWNTFNESYTHTFSNSTGFSGNTVEVSKPSVYKAVLKVNKYFKNALKKGSITKEEACQQMSHVLDCANIICTEENTSDFEQAVSSAKTPEEIITLFESVELKFM
;
A
#
# COMPACT_ATOMS: atom_id res chain seq x y z
N MET A 1 -49.83 3.56 -26.74
CA MET A 1 -48.84 4.66 -26.77
C MET A 1 -47.99 4.77 -25.49
N LYS A 2 -48.52 4.53 -24.27
CA LYS A 2 -47.72 4.62 -23.02
C LYS A 2 -46.62 3.56 -22.82
N ARG A 3 -46.78 2.34 -23.38
CA ARG A 3 -45.80 1.24 -23.23
C ARG A 3 -44.51 1.43 -24.04
N ILE A 4 -44.58 2.13 -25.18
CA ILE A 4 -43.43 2.39 -26.04
C ILE A 4 -42.53 3.47 -25.42
N ILE A 5 -43.14 4.47 -24.76
CA ILE A 5 -42.42 5.53 -24.05
C ILE A 5 -41.65 4.96 -22.85
N LEU A 6 -42.22 4.00 -22.10
CA LEU A 6 -41.55 3.40 -20.94
C LEU A 6 -40.30 2.59 -21.33
N LEU A 7 -40.32 1.89 -22.47
CA LEU A 7 -39.17 1.12 -22.96
C LEU A 7 -38.05 2.03 -23.48
N LEU A 8 -38.39 3.15 -24.12
CA LEU A 8 -37.42 4.16 -24.56
C LEU A 8 -36.72 4.84 -23.38
N VAL A 9 -37.43 5.10 -22.28
CA VAL A 9 -36.84 5.70 -21.08
C VAL A 9 -35.90 4.73 -20.36
N HIS A 10 -36.22 3.43 -20.29
CA HIS A 10 -35.31 2.43 -19.71
C HIS A 10 -34.06 2.22 -20.56
N ALA A 11 -34.19 2.24 -21.90
CA ALA A 11 -33.03 2.16 -22.79
C ALA A 11 -32.11 3.37 -22.63
N LEU A 12 -32.66 4.57 -22.46
CA LEU A 12 -31.87 5.79 -22.23
C LEU A 12 -31.13 5.79 -20.88
N MET A 13 -31.76 5.30 -19.81
CA MET A 13 -31.11 5.20 -18.50
C MET A 13 -30.01 4.13 -18.48
N ALA A 14 -30.20 3.00 -19.18
CA ALA A 14 -29.16 1.98 -19.32
C ALA A 14 -27.95 2.49 -20.12
N VAL A 15 -28.19 3.27 -21.19
CA VAL A 15 -27.10 3.89 -21.99
C VAL A 15 -26.31 4.89 -21.14
N LEU A 16 -26.97 5.72 -20.32
CA LEU A 16 -26.29 6.68 -19.42
C LEU A 16 -25.44 5.99 -18.34
N ILE A 17 -25.94 4.90 -17.75
CA ILE A 17 -25.18 4.11 -16.77
C ILE A 17 -23.96 3.46 -17.45
N THR A 18 -24.11 2.95 -18.67
CA THR A 18 -22.99 2.30 -19.38
C THR A 18 -21.90 3.29 -19.79
N THR A 19 -22.27 4.53 -20.16
CA THR A 19 -21.28 5.59 -20.47
C THR A 19 -20.57 6.15 -19.24
N ALA A 20 -21.09 5.94 -18.03
CA ALA A 20 -20.41 6.32 -16.79
C ALA A 20 -19.29 5.34 -16.38
N TYR A 21 -19.31 4.10 -16.90
CA TYR A 21 -18.31 3.07 -16.61
C TYR A 21 -17.31 2.81 -17.76
N ALA A 22 -17.43 3.52 -18.87
CA ALA A 22 -16.55 3.38 -20.02
C ALA A 22 -15.71 4.64 -20.23
N ASN A 23 -14.84 4.94 -19.27
CA ASN A 23 -13.66 5.79 -19.45
C ASN A 23 -12.55 5.25 -18.52
N GLU A 24 -12.18 3.99 -18.70
CA GLU A 24 -10.79 3.58 -18.47
C GLU A 24 -10.10 3.67 -19.83
N GLU A 25 -9.28 4.72 -19.98
CA GLU A 25 -8.30 4.84 -21.04
C GLU A 25 -7.46 3.56 -21.09
N ASN A 26 -7.76 2.71 -22.07
CA ASN A 26 -6.78 1.80 -22.65
C ASN A 26 -5.71 2.65 -23.35
N SER A 27 -4.75 3.14 -22.58
CA SER A 27 -3.53 3.75 -23.10
C SER A 27 -2.38 2.74 -23.00
N PRO A 28 -1.65 2.48 -24.10
CA PRO A 28 -0.44 1.66 -24.05
C PRO A 28 0.56 2.30 -23.09
N ALA A 29 1.24 1.45 -22.31
CA ALA A 29 2.22 1.83 -21.29
C ALA A 29 3.20 2.88 -21.83
N THR A 30 2.99 4.12 -21.41
CA THR A 30 3.90 5.24 -21.66
C THR A 30 4.77 5.37 -20.41
N PRO A 31 6.10 5.24 -20.50
CA PRO A 31 6.97 5.45 -19.34
C PRO A 31 6.93 6.94 -18.99
N GLY A 32 6.41 7.30 -17.81
CA GLY A 32 6.52 8.67 -17.28
C GLY A 32 5.25 9.34 -16.75
N LYS A 33 4.10 8.66 -16.62
CA LYS A 33 2.92 9.27 -15.97
C LYS A 33 3.02 9.09 -14.46
N THR A 34 3.29 10.19 -13.73
CA THR A 34 3.16 10.23 -12.27
C THR A 34 1.76 9.75 -11.88
N PRO A 35 1.61 8.77 -10.97
CA PRO A 35 0.29 8.29 -10.56
C PRO A 35 -0.50 9.44 -9.94
N ALA A 36 -1.79 9.51 -10.29
CA ALA A 36 -2.67 10.51 -9.70
C ALA A 36 -2.74 10.29 -8.18
N ILE A 37 -2.51 11.35 -7.41
CA ILE A 37 -2.61 11.31 -5.94
C ILE A 37 -4.06 10.98 -5.57
N ARG A 38 -4.25 9.93 -4.78
CA ARG A 38 -5.55 9.45 -4.30
C ARG A 38 -5.70 9.55 -2.80
N PHE A 39 -4.60 9.45 -2.07
CA PHE A 39 -4.58 9.47 -0.61
C PHE A 39 -3.58 10.52 -0.13
N THR A 40 -3.92 11.24 0.94
CA THR A 40 -3.03 12.22 1.55
C THR A 40 -3.00 12.02 3.05
N TYR A 41 -1.81 11.87 3.62
CA TYR A 41 -1.61 11.76 5.06
C TYR A 41 -0.72 12.88 5.57
N GLN A 42 -1.03 13.39 6.76
CA GLN A 42 -0.26 14.45 7.38
C GLN A 42 0.90 13.84 8.16
N VAL A 43 2.08 14.46 8.05
CA VAL A 43 3.25 14.09 8.81
C VAL A 43 3.55 15.20 9.80
N TYR A 44 3.31 14.91 11.07
CA TYR A 44 3.59 15.83 12.17
C TYR A 44 5.05 15.67 12.61
N GLY A 45 5.94 16.54 12.10
CA GLY A 45 7.37 16.50 12.41
C GLY A 45 8.16 15.55 11.50
N GLU A 46 8.96 14.66 12.10
CA GLU A 46 9.76 13.68 11.37
C GLU A 46 9.01 12.36 11.14
N LEU A 47 9.41 11.60 10.13
CA LEU A 47 8.96 10.23 9.94
C LEU A 47 9.23 9.39 11.20
N PRO A 48 8.31 8.48 11.58
CA PRO A 48 8.51 7.61 12.73
C PRO A 48 9.85 6.87 12.65
N LYS A 49 10.56 6.84 13.77
CA LYS A 49 11.77 6.04 13.96
C LYS A 49 11.59 5.25 15.24
N ARG A 50 11.49 3.93 15.14
CA ARG A 50 11.47 3.04 16.30
C ARG A 50 12.70 2.17 16.30
N LYS A 51 13.33 2.07 17.47
CA LYS A 51 14.51 1.25 17.68
C LYS A 51 14.10 -0.07 18.34
N PRO A 52 14.10 -1.20 17.61
CA PRO A 52 13.84 -2.50 18.22
C PRO A 52 15.00 -2.92 19.13
N ALA A 53 14.76 -3.92 19.98
CA ALA A 53 15.80 -4.53 20.81
C ALA A 53 16.92 -5.18 19.95
N TYR A 54 16.57 -5.64 18.75
CA TYR A 54 17.48 -6.20 17.77
C TYR A 54 17.16 -5.62 16.39
N GLU A 55 18.17 -5.03 15.73
CA GLU A 55 18.03 -4.45 14.40
C GLU A 55 18.28 -5.52 13.32
N GLU A 56 17.32 -5.70 12.42
CA GLU A 56 17.47 -6.55 11.24
C GLU A 56 18.13 -5.76 10.10
N GLN A 57 19.19 -6.33 9.52
CA GLN A 57 19.80 -5.77 8.31
C GLN A 57 18.97 -6.12 7.08
N HIS A 58 18.46 -5.10 6.38
CA HIS A 58 17.71 -5.28 5.14
C HIS A 58 18.65 -5.50 3.94
N PHE A 59 18.22 -6.32 2.97
CA PHE A 59 19.02 -6.66 1.78
C PHE A 59 19.26 -5.46 0.84
N LEU A 60 18.47 -4.39 0.96
CA LEU A 60 18.62 -3.15 0.19
C LEU A 60 19.66 -2.19 0.79
N GLY A 61 20.09 -2.41 2.04
CA GLY A 61 21.08 -1.56 2.71
C GLY A 61 20.52 -0.82 3.93
N THR A 62 21.39 -0.04 4.58
CA THR A 62 21.17 0.56 5.90
C THR A 62 19.95 1.49 5.96
N GLU A 63 19.75 2.35 4.95
CA GLU A 63 18.59 3.26 4.92
C GLU A 63 17.26 2.49 5.00
N ILE A 64 17.15 1.39 4.25
CA ILE A 64 15.97 0.54 4.28
C ILE A 64 15.90 -0.26 5.57
N SER A 65 17.04 -0.66 6.18
CA SER A 65 17.05 -1.34 7.48
C SER A 65 16.34 -0.51 8.55
N GLU A 66 16.64 0.78 8.68
CA GLU A 66 16.02 1.64 9.71
C GLU A 66 14.50 1.73 9.54
N LYS A 67 14.04 1.97 8.31
CA LYS A 67 12.61 2.06 7.97
C LYS A 67 11.90 0.72 8.15
N TRP A 68 12.54 -0.40 7.78
CA TRP A 68 12.02 -1.76 7.90
C TRP A 68 11.85 -2.19 9.36
N ASN A 69 12.84 -1.88 10.21
CA ASN A 69 12.77 -2.16 11.64
C ASN A 69 11.66 -1.34 12.30
N THR A 70 11.53 -0.06 11.93
CA THR A 70 10.42 0.77 12.40
C THR A 70 9.07 0.19 11.98
N PHE A 71 8.95 -0.27 10.74
CA PHE A 71 7.74 -0.90 10.21
C PHE A 71 7.38 -2.16 11.02
N ASN A 72 8.30 -3.09 11.23
CA ASN A 72 8.01 -4.30 12.00
C ASN A 72 7.60 -3.99 13.45
N GLU A 73 8.30 -3.08 14.12
CA GLU A 73 8.00 -2.68 15.50
C GLU A 73 6.65 -1.96 15.62
N SER A 74 6.28 -1.16 14.61
CA SER A 74 5.02 -0.40 14.63
C SER A 74 3.82 -1.29 14.33
N TYR A 75 3.99 -2.28 13.45
CA TYR A 75 2.91 -3.14 13.00
C TYR A 75 2.70 -4.39 13.85
N THR A 76 3.70 -4.83 14.64
CA THR A 76 3.60 -6.08 15.42
C THR A 76 3.61 -5.80 16.92
N HIS A 77 2.61 -6.33 17.62
CA HIS A 77 2.50 -6.23 19.08
C HIS A 77 2.47 -7.63 19.67
N THR A 78 3.48 -7.97 20.47
CA THR A 78 3.58 -9.29 21.10
C THR A 78 3.08 -9.22 22.54
N PHE A 79 2.02 -9.96 22.85
CA PHE A 79 1.52 -10.12 24.21
C PHE A 79 2.04 -11.44 24.80
N SER A 80 2.64 -11.37 26.00
CA SER A 80 3.03 -12.55 26.76
C SER A 80 1.82 -13.01 27.59
N ASN A 81 1.20 -14.11 27.19
CA ASN A 81 0.04 -14.65 27.91
C ASN A 81 0.58 -15.46 29.11
N SER A 82 0.61 -14.88 30.31
CA SER A 82 1.18 -15.55 31.50
C SER A 82 0.25 -16.57 32.16
N THR A 83 -0.86 -16.94 31.54
CA THR A 83 -1.85 -17.88 32.09
C THR A 83 -1.83 -19.19 31.32
N GLY A 84 -0.96 -20.11 31.72
CA GLY A 84 -1.11 -21.55 31.47
C GLY A 84 -0.92 -22.09 30.04
N PHE A 85 -0.77 -21.24 29.02
CA PHE A 85 -0.47 -21.65 27.65
C PHE A 85 0.79 -20.92 27.18
N SER A 86 1.88 -21.66 26.94
CA SER A 86 3.19 -21.12 26.59
C SER A 86 3.23 -20.65 25.11
N GLY A 87 2.41 -19.67 24.77
CA GLY A 87 2.36 -19.07 23.44
C GLY A 87 2.28 -17.56 23.52
N ASN A 88 3.27 -16.86 22.97
CA ASN A 88 3.17 -15.43 22.72
C ASN A 88 2.16 -15.21 21.59
N THR A 89 1.16 -14.36 21.78
CA THR A 89 0.24 -13.96 20.70
C THR A 89 0.79 -12.70 20.06
N VAL A 90 1.04 -12.74 18.74
CA VAL A 90 1.42 -11.57 17.95
C VAL A 90 0.16 -10.99 17.31
N GLU A 91 -0.22 -9.80 17.72
CA GLU A 91 -1.24 -8.99 17.06
C GLU A 91 -0.58 -8.13 15.98
N VAL A 92 -1.22 -8.03 14.82
CA VAL A 92 -0.73 -7.24 13.69
C VAL A 92 -1.70 -6.11 13.42
N SER A 93 -1.23 -4.87 13.62
CA SER A 93 -1.96 -3.65 13.26
C SER A 93 -2.14 -3.59 11.74
N LYS A 94 -3.30 -3.11 11.25
CA LYS A 94 -3.60 -2.88 9.82
C LYS A 94 -3.08 -4.01 8.91
N PRO A 95 -3.59 -5.24 9.09
CA PRO A 95 -3.00 -6.46 8.54
C PRO A 95 -2.97 -6.49 6.99
N SER A 96 -3.86 -5.76 6.32
CA SER A 96 -3.86 -5.61 4.86
C SER A 96 -2.61 -4.88 4.38
N VAL A 97 -2.26 -3.75 5.02
CA VAL A 97 -1.06 -2.95 4.71
C VAL A 97 0.19 -3.74 5.04
N TYR A 98 0.24 -4.39 6.21
CA TYR A 98 1.39 -5.21 6.61
C TYR A 98 1.71 -6.29 5.56
N LYS A 99 0.70 -7.08 5.18
CA LYS A 99 0.84 -8.14 4.18
C LYS A 99 1.26 -7.60 2.81
N ALA A 100 0.76 -6.42 2.43
CA ALA A 100 1.10 -5.77 1.17
C ALA A 100 2.59 -5.37 1.11
N VAL A 101 3.11 -4.74 2.18
CA VAL A 101 4.53 -4.38 2.29
C VAL A 101 5.42 -5.63 2.26
N LEU A 102 5.07 -6.70 2.97
CA LEU A 102 5.81 -7.97 2.91
C LEU A 102 5.87 -8.54 1.49
N LYS A 103 4.77 -8.44 0.74
CA LYS A 103 4.66 -8.93 -0.63
C LYS A 103 5.53 -8.12 -1.60
N VAL A 104 5.53 -6.79 -1.46
CA VAL A 104 6.43 -5.89 -2.21
C VAL A 104 7.89 -6.18 -1.87
N ASN A 105 8.22 -6.38 -0.59
CA ASN A 105 9.58 -6.71 -0.18
C ASN A 105 10.08 -8.02 -0.82
N LYS A 106 9.23 -9.06 -0.79
CA LYS A 106 9.51 -10.34 -1.45
C LYS A 106 9.69 -10.18 -2.96
N TYR A 107 8.88 -9.32 -3.59
CA TYR A 107 8.99 -9.00 -5.02
C TYR A 107 10.36 -8.42 -5.34
N PHE A 108 10.80 -7.35 -4.64
CA PHE A 108 12.11 -6.73 -4.89
C PHE A 108 13.27 -7.70 -4.67
N LYS A 109 13.20 -8.52 -3.60
CA LYS A 109 14.21 -9.57 -3.35
C LYS A 109 14.35 -10.54 -4.53
N ASN A 110 13.25 -10.88 -5.18
CA ASN A 110 13.25 -11.79 -6.33
C ASN A 110 13.64 -11.09 -7.64
N ALA A 111 13.19 -9.85 -7.85
CA ALA A 111 13.51 -9.05 -9.02
C ALA A 111 15.02 -8.75 -9.10
N LEU A 112 15.66 -8.42 -7.98
CA LEU A 112 17.10 -8.22 -7.90
C LEU A 112 17.89 -9.47 -8.25
N LYS A 113 17.46 -10.64 -7.75
CA LYS A 113 18.10 -11.93 -8.09
C LYS A 113 18.02 -12.25 -9.57
N LYS A 114 16.97 -11.79 -10.25
CA LYS A 114 16.76 -11.97 -11.69
C LYS A 114 17.43 -10.87 -12.54
N GLY A 115 17.96 -9.82 -11.91
CA GLY A 115 18.48 -8.65 -12.60
C GLY A 115 17.43 -7.83 -13.35
N SER A 116 16.14 -7.97 -12.99
CA SER A 116 15.04 -7.25 -13.66
C SER A 116 14.78 -5.86 -13.09
N ILE A 117 15.46 -5.50 -12.00
CA ILE A 117 15.44 -4.18 -11.38
C ILE A 117 16.83 -3.89 -10.81
N THR A 118 17.24 -2.62 -10.80
CA THR A 118 18.49 -2.21 -10.15
C THR A 118 18.31 -2.13 -8.63
N LYS A 119 19.42 -2.15 -7.88
CA LYS A 119 19.36 -2.01 -6.42
C LYS A 119 18.86 -0.62 -6.03
N GLU A 120 19.28 0.39 -6.79
CA GLU A 120 18.95 1.80 -6.62
C GLU A 120 17.45 2.02 -6.79
N GLU A 121 16.86 1.48 -7.86
CA GLU A 121 15.42 1.60 -8.14
C GLU A 121 14.58 0.86 -7.08
N ALA A 122 14.99 -0.36 -6.71
CA ALA A 122 14.33 -1.10 -5.63
C ALA A 122 14.43 -0.38 -4.28
N CYS A 123 15.56 0.27 -4.00
CA CYS A 123 15.76 1.06 -2.79
C CYS A 123 14.82 2.27 -2.77
N GLN A 124 14.74 3.02 -3.86
CA GLN A 124 13.85 4.19 -3.97
C GLN A 124 12.38 3.81 -3.77
N GLN A 125 11.89 2.80 -4.49
CA GLN A 125 10.50 2.37 -4.39
C GLN A 125 10.17 1.78 -3.01
N MET A 126 11.06 0.96 -2.44
CA MET A 126 10.86 0.40 -1.10
C MET A 126 10.91 1.49 -0.01
N SER A 127 11.77 2.50 -0.15
CA SER A 127 11.84 3.63 0.80
C SER A 127 10.50 4.35 0.86
N HIS A 128 9.92 4.69 -0.29
CA HIS A 128 8.60 5.33 -0.36
C HIS A 128 7.47 4.47 0.24
N VAL A 129 7.45 3.17 -0.10
CA VAL A 129 6.46 2.23 0.47
C VAL A 129 6.54 2.19 1.99
N LEU A 130 7.74 2.14 2.56
CA LEU A 130 7.94 2.10 4.00
C LEU A 130 7.60 3.42 4.69
N ASP A 131 7.92 4.55 4.09
CA ASP A 131 7.55 5.87 4.63
C ASP A 131 6.04 6.02 4.71
N CYS A 132 5.34 5.65 3.64
CA CYS A 132 3.88 5.64 3.63
C CYS A 132 3.33 4.67 4.67
N ALA A 133 3.82 3.43 4.73
CA ALA A 133 3.34 2.43 5.68
C ALA A 133 3.55 2.87 7.14
N ASN A 134 4.71 3.44 7.47
CA ASN A 134 5.00 3.90 8.83
C ASN A 134 4.06 5.04 9.28
N ILE A 135 3.70 5.96 8.38
CA ILE A 135 2.69 6.99 8.65
C ILE A 135 1.29 6.42 8.73
N ILE A 136 0.90 5.58 7.77
CA ILE A 136 -0.40 4.91 7.75
C ILE A 136 -0.62 4.13 9.05
N CYS A 137 0.42 3.54 9.64
CA CYS A 137 0.32 2.82 10.90
C CYS A 137 -0.18 3.70 12.06
N THR A 138 0.18 4.99 12.07
CA THR A 138 -0.17 5.94 13.15
C THR A 138 -1.46 6.71 12.90
N GLU A 139 -1.94 6.72 11.65
CA GLU A 139 -3.17 7.40 11.25
C GLU A 139 -4.43 6.62 11.67
N GLU A 140 -5.53 7.28 12.01
CA GLU A 140 -6.79 6.59 12.34
C GLU A 140 -7.67 6.37 11.09
N ASN A 141 -7.69 7.34 10.17
CA ASN A 141 -8.59 7.36 9.02
C ASN A 141 -7.97 6.71 7.78
N THR A 142 -7.77 5.39 7.82
CA THR A 142 -7.08 4.63 6.75
C THR A 142 -7.93 3.56 6.08
N SER A 143 -9.23 3.45 6.43
CA SER A 143 -10.12 2.39 5.94
C SER A 143 -10.13 2.25 4.43
N ASP A 144 -10.18 3.37 3.70
CA ASP A 144 -10.28 3.36 2.24
C ASP A 144 -8.99 2.87 1.59
N PHE A 145 -7.84 3.25 2.14
CA PHE A 145 -6.55 2.75 1.70
C PHE A 145 -6.37 1.27 2.04
N GLU A 146 -6.77 0.85 3.24
CA GLU A 146 -6.73 -0.55 3.67
C GLU A 146 -7.61 -1.44 2.79
N GLN A 147 -8.77 -0.94 2.38
CA GLN A 147 -9.64 -1.62 1.44
C GLN A 147 -9.02 -1.68 0.04
N ALA A 148 -8.47 -0.57 -0.45
CA ALA A 148 -7.81 -0.51 -1.75
C ALA A 148 -6.61 -1.46 -1.82
N VAL A 149 -5.75 -1.48 -0.80
CA VAL A 149 -4.56 -2.35 -0.77
C VAL A 149 -4.94 -3.82 -0.60
N SER A 150 -6.03 -4.13 0.09
CA SER A 150 -6.55 -5.51 0.18
C SER A 150 -7.05 -6.04 -1.17
N SER A 151 -7.46 -5.15 -2.08
CA SER A 151 -7.97 -5.50 -3.40
C SER A 151 -6.86 -5.64 -4.45
N ALA A 152 -5.68 -5.08 -4.19
CA ALA A 152 -4.52 -5.16 -5.07
C ALA A 152 -3.91 -6.58 -5.08
N LYS A 153 -3.81 -7.19 -6.27
CA LYS A 153 -3.45 -8.59 -6.45
C LYS A 153 -2.00 -8.77 -6.83
N THR A 154 -1.36 -7.81 -7.47
CA THR A 154 0.05 -7.91 -7.87
C THR A 154 0.94 -7.00 -7.02
N PRO A 155 2.24 -7.33 -6.85
CA PRO A 155 3.18 -6.42 -6.21
C PRO A 155 3.24 -5.05 -6.89
N GLU A 156 3.14 -5.02 -8.22
CA GLU A 156 3.18 -3.81 -9.04
C GLU A 156 1.95 -2.92 -8.78
N GLU A 157 0.75 -3.50 -8.71
CA GLU A 157 -0.47 -2.77 -8.32
C GLU A 157 -0.36 -2.18 -6.91
N ILE A 158 0.25 -2.91 -5.97
CA ILE A 158 0.50 -2.43 -4.61
C ILE A 158 1.47 -1.26 -4.63
N ILE A 159 2.57 -1.36 -5.39
CA ILE A 159 3.56 -0.27 -5.53
C ILE A 159 2.87 0.98 -6.08
N THR A 160 2.11 0.86 -7.18
CA THR A 160 1.36 1.99 -7.75
C THR A 160 0.35 2.59 -6.78
N LEU A 161 -0.27 1.77 -5.92
CA LEU A 161 -1.16 2.28 -4.89
C LEU A 161 -0.40 3.12 -3.85
N PHE A 162 0.77 2.67 -3.39
CA PHE A 162 1.62 3.45 -2.50
C PHE A 162 2.16 4.72 -3.18
N GLU A 163 2.46 4.69 -4.47
CA GLU A 163 2.84 5.89 -5.24
C GLU A 163 1.70 6.91 -5.35
N SER A 164 0.44 6.48 -5.23
CA SER A 164 -0.72 7.37 -5.17
C SER A 164 -0.95 8.03 -3.79
N VAL A 165 -0.05 7.77 -2.83
CA VAL A 165 -0.07 8.37 -1.49
C VAL A 165 0.86 9.59 -1.46
N GLU A 166 0.32 10.72 -1.02
CA GLU A 166 1.08 11.94 -0.73
C GLU A 166 1.26 12.10 0.78
N LEU A 167 2.51 12.30 1.22
CA LEU A 167 2.85 12.63 2.60
C LEU A 167 3.07 14.13 2.73
N LYS A 168 2.22 14.83 3.50
CA LYS A 168 2.30 16.28 3.72
C LYS A 168 2.94 16.59 5.05
N PHE A 169 4.17 17.07 4.99
CA PHE A 169 4.90 17.57 6.16
C PHE A 169 4.38 18.94 6.56
N MET A 170 4.09 19.11 7.84
CA MET A 170 3.65 20.38 8.45
C MET A 170 4.75 21.05 9.24
#